data_AF-A0A6M0BT84-F1
#
_entry.id   AF-A0A6M0BT84-F1
#
_cell.length_a   1.000
_cell.length_b   1.000
_cell.length_c   1.000
_cell.angle_alpha   90.00
_cell.angle_beta   90.00
_cell.angle_gamma   90.00
#
_symmetry.space_group_name_H-M   'P 1'
#
loop_
_entity.id
_entity.type
_entity.pdbx_description
1 polymer ?
#
loop_
_entity_poly.entity_id
_entity_poly.type
_entity_poly.pdbx_seq_one_letter_code
_entity_poly.pdbx_strand_id
1 'polypeptide(L)'
;MVRQAQDFTGLTEGQIENVINSLFKVLQTAALAGRPTEILFDSFRMSLSCGGAIDDLEQTITIEDIDPQVTIHLSSSFQKEFLANVVLQSAGVAGERAPEIQYTVNSVTENNDTYTPGAPMRLAGDDLKFQKSDVEQGIFFRSETDGTEVRSSLYIEVTNGNVIFMVPSELAGDQKLIVRVKYGKQLRETVYNITLPQE
;
A
#
# COMPACT_ATOMS: atom_id res chain seq x y z
N MET A 1 1.71 -8.87 -4.64
CA MET A 1 2.70 -9.85 -4.14
C MET A 1 2.63 -11.19 -4.87
N VAL A 2 1.52 -11.93 -4.87
CA VAL A 2 1.42 -13.24 -5.54
C VAL A 2 1.72 -13.13 -7.04
N ARG A 3 1.09 -12.19 -7.74
CA ARG A 3 1.36 -11.90 -9.15
C ARG A 3 2.82 -11.54 -9.44
N GLN A 4 3.41 -10.63 -8.65
CA GLN A 4 4.84 -10.30 -8.74
C GLN A 4 5.73 -11.52 -8.49
N ALA A 5 5.37 -12.40 -7.56
CA ALA A 5 6.11 -13.63 -7.29
C ALA A 5 6.02 -14.64 -8.45
N GLN A 6 4.92 -14.67 -9.22
CA GLN A 6 4.84 -15.48 -10.45
C GLN A 6 5.88 -15.03 -11.47
N ASP A 7 6.03 -13.72 -11.65
CA ASP A 7 6.99 -13.14 -12.60
C ASP A 7 8.45 -13.51 -12.25
N PHE A 8 8.76 -13.66 -10.96
CA PHE A 8 10.12 -14.01 -10.49
C PHE A 8 10.41 -15.51 -10.42
N THR A 9 9.39 -16.35 -10.25
CA THR A 9 9.59 -17.78 -9.90
C THR A 9 9.10 -18.75 -10.98
N GLY A 10 8.24 -18.31 -11.89
CA GLY A 10 7.55 -19.19 -12.85
C GLY A 10 6.55 -20.15 -12.20
N LEU A 11 6.29 -20.02 -10.90
CA LEU A 11 5.29 -20.82 -10.19
C LEU A 11 3.87 -20.36 -10.55
N THR A 12 2.93 -21.29 -10.48
CA THR A 12 1.50 -20.94 -10.60
C THR A 12 1.03 -20.20 -9.34
N GLU A 13 -0.06 -19.44 -9.47
CA GLU A 13 -0.68 -18.72 -8.36
C GLU A 13 -0.97 -19.66 -7.18
N GLY A 14 -1.63 -20.78 -7.43
CA GLY A 14 -1.92 -21.78 -6.39
C GLY A 14 -0.66 -22.41 -5.76
N GLN A 15 0.46 -22.51 -6.47
CA GLN A 15 1.73 -22.96 -5.88
C GLN A 15 2.29 -21.91 -4.92
N ILE A 16 2.27 -20.64 -5.31
CA ILE A 16 2.76 -19.53 -4.49
C ILE A 16 1.91 -19.39 -3.23
N GLU A 17 0.59 -19.43 -3.35
CA GLU A 17 -0.33 -19.42 -2.22
C GLU A 17 -0.04 -20.56 -1.24
N ASN A 18 0.18 -21.78 -1.76
CA ASN A 18 0.50 -22.93 -0.92
C ASN A 18 1.82 -22.77 -0.18
N VAL A 19 2.85 -22.19 -0.81
CA VAL A 19 4.14 -21.90 -0.16
C VAL A 19 3.97 -20.85 0.93
N ILE A 20 3.28 -19.75 0.66
CA ILE A 20 3.01 -18.67 1.62
C ILE A 20 2.20 -19.21 2.81
N ASN A 21 1.13 -19.96 2.55
CA ASN A 21 0.31 -20.55 3.60
C ASN A 21 1.10 -21.55 4.46
N SER A 22 1.96 -22.36 3.83
CA SER A 22 2.85 -23.28 4.56
C SER A 22 3.83 -22.52 5.44
N LEU A 23 4.41 -21.42 4.94
CA LEU A 23 5.30 -20.55 5.71
C LEU A 23 4.58 -19.99 6.94
N PHE A 24 3.38 -19.42 6.78
CA PHE A 24 2.61 -18.89 7.91
C PHE A 24 2.24 -19.96 8.94
N LYS A 25 1.94 -21.18 8.52
CA LYS A 25 1.70 -22.30 9.44
C LYS A 25 2.94 -22.67 10.24
N VAL A 26 4.12 -22.67 9.61
CA VAL A 26 5.40 -22.91 10.31
C VAL A 26 5.67 -21.78 11.32
N LEU A 27 5.47 -20.52 10.92
CA LEU A 27 5.60 -19.36 11.78
C LEU A 27 4.68 -19.41 13.00
N GLN A 28 3.40 -19.71 12.76
CA GLN A 28 2.40 -19.85 13.82
C GLN A 28 2.76 -21.01 14.77
N THR A 29 3.23 -22.13 14.23
CA THR A 29 3.66 -23.29 15.04
C THR A 29 4.85 -22.95 15.93
N ALA A 30 5.84 -22.23 15.40
CA ALA A 30 7.00 -21.78 16.16
C ALA A 30 6.61 -20.79 17.27
N ALA A 31 5.71 -19.84 16.95
CA ALA A 31 5.17 -18.89 17.91
C ALA A 31 4.41 -19.61 19.03
N LEU A 32 3.47 -20.51 18.72
CA LEU A 32 2.73 -21.28 19.73
C LEU A 32 3.63 -22.15 20.62
N ALA A 33 4.81 -22.54 20.13
CA ALA A 33 5.82 -23.26 20.91
C ALA A 33 6.67 -22.35 21.83
N GLY A 34 6.44 -21.03 21.82
CA GLY A 34 7.21 -20.05 22.60
C GLY A 34 8.64 -19.86 22.12
N ARG A 35 8.95 -20.27 20.88
CA ARG A 35 10.31 -20.23 20.34
C ARG A 35 10.44 -19.11 19.31
N PRO A 36 11.53 -18.33 19.32
CA PRO A 36 11.84 -17.49 18.18
C PRO A 36 12.08 -18.38 16.96
N THR A 37 11.69 -17.89 15.78
CA THR A 37 12.05 -18.56 14.53
C THR A 37 13.54 -18.38 14.28
N GLU A 38 14.12 -19.28 13.49
CA GLU A 38 15.41 -18.99 12.85
C GLU A 38 15.26 -17.74 11.96
N ILE A 39 16.39 -17.14 11.57
CA ILE A 39 16.38 -16.04 10.61
C ILE A 39 15.92 -16.64 9.28
N LEU A 40 14.71 -16.27 8.88
CA LEU A 40 14.11 -16.73 7.64
C LEU A 40 14.66 -15.91 6.48
N PHE A 41 15.19 -16.61 5.49
CA PHE A 41 15.70 -16.03 4.25
C PHE A 41 16.74 -14.91 4.48
N ASP A 42 17.53 -15.03 5.55
CA ASP A 42 18.44 -13.98 6.05
C ASP A 42 17.78 -12.59 6.24
N SER A 43 16.44 -12.53 6.33
CA SER A 43 15.67 -11.30 6.22
C SER A 43 15.06 -10.87 7.54
N PHE A 44 14.40 -11.79 8.24
CA PHE A 44 13.76 -11.48 9.51
C PHE A 44 13.63 -12.73 10.39
N ARG A 45 13.38 -12.51 11.67
CA ARG A 45 12.90 -13.55 12.59
C ARG A 45 11.66 -13.05 13.33
N MET A 46 10.82 -13.98 13.73
CA MET A 46 9.66 -13.72 14.57
C MET A 46 9.92 -14.23 15.98
N SER A 47 9.44 -13.51 16.98
CA SER A 47 9.47 -13.94 18.37
C SER A 47 8.17 -13.56 19.06
N LEU A 48 7.73 -14.37 20.02
CA LEU A 48 6.76 -13.92 21.00
C LEU A 48 7.44 -13.05 22.04
N SER A 49 6.80 -11.94 22.35
CA SER A 49 7.09 -11.11 23.51
C SER A 49 5.82 -11.06 24.36
N CYS A 50 5.96 -11.08 25.67
CA CYS A 50 4.87 -10.78 26.59
C CYS A 50 5.22 -9.51 27.37
N GLY A 51 4.22 -8.66 27.57
CA GLY A 51 4.30 -7.45 28.37
C GLY A 51 3.29 -7.54 29.50
N GLY A 52 3.71 -7.33 30.74
CA GLY A 52 2.80 -7.46 31.87
C GLY A 52 3.54 -7.55 33.19
N ALA A 53 2.89 -7.12 34.25
CA ALA A 53 3.39 -7.31 35.61
C ALA A 53 2.59 -8.47 36.24
N ILE A 54 3.31 -9.49 36.71
CA ILE A 54 2.73 -10.56 37.51
C ILE A 54 3.09 -10.24 38.95
N ASP A 55 2.10 -9.81 39.72
CA ASP A 55 2.30 -9.39 41.11
C ASP A 55 2.26 -10.58 42.10
N ASP A 56 1.66 -11.71 41.70
CA ASP A 56 1.56 -12.94 42.47
C ASP A 56 1.90 -14.15 41.60
N LEU A 57 2.80 -15.02 42.07
CA LEU A 57 3.24 -16.22 41.36
C LEU A 57 2.18 -17.33 41.37
N GLU A 58 1.18 -17.28 42.25
CA GLU A 58 0.11 -18.27 42.34
C GLU A 58 -1.17 -17.86 41.61
N GLN A 59 -1.24 -16.62 41.09
CA GLN A 59 -2.43 -16.17 40.37
C GLN A 59 -2.60 -16.91 39.04
N THR A 60 -3.85 -17.21 38.68
CA THR A 60 -4.17 -17.68 37.33
C THR A 60 -3.90 -16.55 36.34
N ILE A 61 -2.94 -16.77 35.45
CA ILE A 61 -2.54 -15.80 34.42
C ILE A 61 -3.54 -15.86 33.25
N THR A 62 -4.11 -14.71 32.89
CA THR A 62 -4.94 -14.52 31.69
C THR A 62 -4.14 -13.93 30.53
N ILE A 63 -4.72 -13.91 29.32
CA ILE A 63 -4.04 -13.33 28.15
C ILE A 63 -3.90 -11.80 28.29
N GLU A 64 -4.86 -11.16 28.94
CA GLU A 64 -4.87 -9.73 29.24
C GLU A 64 -3.74 -9.35 30.21
N ASP A 65 -3.35 -10.25 31.12
CA ASP A 65 -2.29 -9.99 32.12
C ASP A 65 -0.88 -9.99 31.50
N ILE A 66 -0.69 -10.72 30.40
CA ILE A 66 0.63 -10.93 29.76
C ILE A 66 0.80 -10.25 28.41
N ASP A 67 -0.26 -9.60 27.90
CA ASP A 67 -0.31 -8.85 26.62
C ASP A 67 0.65 -9.43 25.56
N PRO A 68 0.36 -10.65 25.05
CA PRO A 68 1.30 -11.33 24.17
C PRO A 68 1.30 -10.65 22.80
N GLN A 69 2.50 -10.28 22.35
CA GLN A 69 2.74 -9.62 21.09
C GLN A 69 3.65 -10.49 20.21
N VAL A 70 3.37 -10.48 18.91
CA VAL A 70 4.27 -11.04 17.91
C VAL A 70 5.18 -9.92 17.43
N THR A 71 6.47 -10.04 17.71
CA THR A 71 7.47 -9.07 17.24
C THR A 71 8.24 -9.64 16.05
N ILE A 72 8.35 -8.83 14.99
CA ILE A 72 9.20 -9.11 13.83
C ILE A 72 10.50 -8.33 13.97
N HIS A 73 11.62 -9.04 13.94
CA HIS A 73 12.96 -8.44 13.95
C HIS A 73 13.56 -8.56 12.55
N LEU A 74 13.80 -7.44 11.89
CA LEU A 74 14.52 -7.41 10.61
C LEU A 74 16.02 -7.64 10.84
N SER A 75 16.65 -8.45 10.01
CA SER A 75 18.08 -8.71 10.06
C SER A 75 18.86 -7.44 9.67
N SER A 76 20.08 -7.30 10.20
CA SER A 76 20.94 -6.18 9.82
C SER A 76 21.44 -6.28 8.37
N SER A 77 21.55 -7.48 7.80
CA SER A 77 21.91 -7.67 6.39
C SER A 77 20.81 -7.13 5.48
N PHE A 78 19.56 -7.52 5.72
CA PHE A 78 18.40 -7.03 4.97
C PHE A 78 18.25 -5.51 5.09
N GLN A 79 18.37 -4.94 6.29
CA GLN A 79 18.30 -3.48 6.47
C GLN A 79 19.39 -2.75 5.67
N LYS A 80 20.63 -3.26 5.67
CA LYS A 80 21.73 -2.67 4.91
C LYS A 80 21.50 -2.76 3.41
N GLU A 81 21.06 -3.91 2.93
CA GLU A 81 20.74 -4.12 1.51
C GLU A 81 19.59 -3.20 1.07
N PHE A 82 18.53 -3.11 1.86
CA PHE A 82 17.42 -2.19 1.61
C PHE A 82 17.92 -0.74 1.52
N LEU A 83 18.64 -0.25 2.53
CA LEU A 83 19.16 1.12 2.54
C LEU A 83 20.15 1.42 1.41
N ALA A 84 20.92 0.41 0.95
CA ALA A 84 21.83 0.57 -0.18
C ALA A 84 21.11 0.73 -1.53
N ASN A 85 19.89 0.20 -1.65
CA ASN A 85 19.11 0.20 -2.89
C ASN A 85 17.94 1.20 -2.88
N VAL A 86 17.60 1.80 -1.74
CA VAL A 86 16.60 2.86 -1.67
C VAL A 86 17.13 4.09 -2.40
N VAL A 87 16.52 4.39 -3.54
CA VAL A 87 16.74 5.64 -4.25
C VAL A 87 15.85 6.71 -3.62
N LEU A 88 16.44 7.58 -2.83
CA LEU A 88 15.76 8.79 -2.36
C LEU A 88 15.75 9.82 -3.48
N GLN A 89 14.57 10.20 -3.94
CA GLN A 89 14.40 11.37 -4.80
C GLN A 89 13.76 12.48 -3.99
N SER A 90 14.32 13.69 -4.08
CA SER A 90 13.62 14.87 -3.59
C SER A 90 12.40 15.08 -4.48
N ALA A 91 11.20 14.75 -3.98
CA ALA A 91 9.95 14.91 -4.70
C ALA A 91 9.50 16.39 -4.83
N GLY A 92 10.25 17.33 -4.24
CA GLY A 92 9.86 18.74 -4.20
C GLY A 92 11.02 19.71 -4.33
N VAL A 93 10.63 20.95 -4.67
CA VAL A 93 11.41 22.15 -4.44
C VAL A 93 11.26 22.51 -2.95
N ALA A 94 12.35 22.84 -2.26
CA ALA A 94 12.30 23.23 -0.85
C ALA A 94 11.23 24.34 -0.64
N GLY A 95 10.19 24.04 0.14
CA GLY A 95 9.10 24.97 0.45
C GLY A 95 7.87 24.88 -0.47
N GLU A 96 7.83 23.99 -1.46
CA GLU A 96 6.65 23.81 -2.31
C GLU A 96 5.84 22.57 -1.92
N ARG A 97 4.62 22.79 -1.41
CA ARG A 97 3.65 21.75 -1.08
C ARG A 97 2.98 21.24 -2.37
N ALA A 98 2.92 19.93 -2.56
CA ALA A 98 2.25 19.26 -3.67
C ALA A 98 1.45 18.05 -3.15
N PRO A 99 0.38 17.62 -3.84
CA PRO A 99 -0.34 16.42 -3.42
C PRO A 99 0.57 15.21 -3.57
N GLU A 100 0.45 14.20 -2.71
CA GLU A 100 1.22 12.97 -2.78
C GLU A 100 0.27 11.79 -2.97
N ILE A 101 0.62 10.88 -3.87
CA ILE A 101 -0.10 9.62 -4.09
C ILE A 101 0.76 8.49 -3.54
N GLN A 102 0.28 7.81 -2.51
CA GLN A 102 0.99 6.67 -1.92
C GLN A 102 0.60 5.36 -2.59
N TYR A 103 -0.71 5.11 -2.72
CA TYR A 103 -1.23 3.92 -3.40
C TYR A 103 -2.67 4.10 -3.84
N THR A 104 -3.12 3.20 -4.71
CA THR A 104 -4.51 3.13 -5.17
C THR A 104 -5.08 1.73 -4.98
N VAL A 105 -6.39 1.63 -4.80
CA VAL A 105 -7.10 0.35 -4.64
C VAL A 105 -8.32 0.32 -5.55
N ASN A 106 -8.38 -0.68 -6.43
CA ASN A 106 -9.58 -1.02 -7.17
C ASN A 106 -10.62 -1.60 -6.20
N SER A 107 -11.76 -0.93 -6.03
CA SER A 107 -12.75 -1.38 -5.04
C SER A 107 -13.61 -2.57 -5.50
N VAL A 108 -13.42 -3.05 -6.74
CA VAL A 108 -14.07 -4.25 -7.26
C VAL A 108 -13.23 -5.50 -7.01
N THR A 109 -11.94 -5.42 -7.34
CA THR A 109 -11.02 -6.57 -7.24
C THR A 109 -10.20 -6.57 -5.95
N GLU A 110 -10.24 -5.48 -5.18
CA GLU A 110 -9.38 -5.22 -4.02
C GLU A 110 -7.88 -5.19 -4.35
N ASN A 111 -7.53 -5.19 -5.64
CA ASN A 111 -6.16 -5.11 -6.11
C ASN A 111 -5.63 -3.68 -5.97
N ASN A 112 -4.35 -3.58 -5.62
CA ASN A 112 -3.63 -2.32 -5.69
C ASN A 112 -3.23 -2.01 -7.12
N ASP A 113 -3.20 -0.72 -7.44
CA ASP A 113 -2.61 -0.19 -8.67
C ASP A 113 -3.23 -0.73 -9.98
N THR A 114 -4.50 -1.14 -9.93
CA THR A 114 -5.32 -1.48 -11.10
C THR A 114 -6.60 -0.65 -11.09
N TYR A 115 -7.33 -0.63 -12.21
CA TYR A 115 -8.61 0.07 -12.28
C TYR A 115 -9.63 -0.69 -13.11
N THR A 116 -10.92 -0.53 -12.76
CA THR A 116 -12.04 -1.04 -13.55
C THR A 116 -12.88 0.15 -14.05
N PRO A 117 -13.10 0.32 -15.37
CA PRO A 117 -13.89 1.42 -15.90
C PRO A 117 -15.30 1.46 -15.30
N GLY A 118 -15.76 2.64 -14.91
CA GLY A 118 -17.10 2.84 -14.35
C GLY A 118 -17.28 2.31 -12.91
N ALA A 119 -16.21 1.86 -12.26
CA ALA A 119 -16.24 1.33 -10.90
C ALA A 119 -15.63 2.30 -9.88
N PRO A 120 -15.90 2.13 -8.57
CA PRO A 120 -15.26 2.91 -7.53
C PRO A 120 -13.78 2.54 -7.37
N MET A 121 -12.96 3.57 -7.09
CA MET A 121 -11.54 3.44 -6.79
C MET A 121 -11.19 4.30 -5.58
N ARG A 122 -10.27 3.81 -4.75
CA ARG A 122 -9.71 4.54 -3.61
C ARG A 122 -8.30 4.99 -3.95
N LEU A 123 -7.99 6.25 -3.66
CA LEU A 123 -6.66 6.82 -3.72
C LEU A 123 -6.26 7.31 -2.32
N ALA A 124 -5.12 6.84 -1.83
CA ALA A 124 -4.55 7.21 -0.54
C ALA A 124 -3.24 7.95 -0.72
N GLY A 125 -2.96 8.90 0.17
CA GLY A 125 -1.78 9.75 0.08
C GLY A 125 -1.84 10.93 1.03
N ASP A 126 -1.26 12.06 0.63
CA ASP A 126 -1.23 13.29 1.42
C ASP A 126 -1.59 14.51 0.59
N ASP A 127 -2.18 15.51 1.25
CA ASP A 127 -2.60 16.79 0.64
C ASP A 127 -3.54 16.65 -0.57
N LEU A 128 -4.40 15.63 -0.53
CA LEU A 128 -5.32 15.25 -1.59
C LEU A 128 -6.64 16.03 -1.58
N LYS A 129 -6.81 16.97 -0.65
CA LYS A 129 -8.07 17.70 -0.51
C LYS A 129 -8.17 18.79 -1.58
N PHE A 130 -9.13 18.64 -2.49
CA PHE A 130 -9.45 19.65 -3.51
C PHE A 130 -10.93 20.04 -3.51
N GLN A 131 -11.22 21.12 -4.24
CA GLN A 131 -12.60 21.58 -4.46
C GLN A 131 -13.22 20.86 -5.67
N LYS A 132 -14.17 19.95 -5.43
CA LYS A 132 -14.84 19.14 -6.49
C LYS A 132 -15.45 19.98 -7.62
N SER A 133 -15.99 21.16 -7.28
CA SER A 133 -16.63 22.07 -8.25
C SER A 133 -15.66 22.83 -9.15
N ASP A 134 -14.37 22.85 -8.81
CA ASP A 134 -13.34 23.50 -9.61
C ASP A 134 -12.82 22.54 -10.67
N VAL A 135 -13.02 22.86 -11.95
CA VAL A 135 -12.69 22.00 -13.08
C VAL A 135 -11.19 21.78 -13.26
N GLU A 136 -10.35 22.67 -12.74
CA GLU A 136 -8.90 22.56 -12.81
C GLU A 136 -8.34 21.60 -11.76
N GLN A 137 -9.13 21.25 -10.74
CA GLN A 137 -8.73 20.36 -9.66
C GLN A 137 -9.42 19.00 -9.75
N GLY A 138 -8.84 18.00 -9.09
CA GLY A 138 -9.43 16.67 -8.96
C GLY A 138 -8.53 15.57 -9.49
N ILE A 139 -9.17 14.46 -9.86
CA ILE A 139 -8.50 13.26 -10.31
C ILE A 139 -8.64 13.14 -11.83
N PHE A 140 -7.53 12.92 -12.52
CA PHE A 140 -7.43 12.80 -13.96
C PHE A 140 -6.70 11.51 -14.32
N PHE A 141 -7.12 10.90 -15.42
CA PHE A 141 -6.47 9.75 -16.03
C PHE A 141 -5.88 10.19 -17.35
N ARG A 142 -4.60 9.90 -17.57
CA ARG A 142 -3.91 10.15 -18.83
C ARG A 142 -3.60 8.82 -19.49
N SER A 143 -4.10 8.61 -20.70
CA SER A 143 -3.85 7.40 -21.48
C SER A 143 -2.38 7.33 -21.87
N GLU A 144 -1.74 6.17 -21.65
CA GLU A 144 -0.36 5.93 -22.06
C GLU A 144 -0.22 5.74 -23.58
N THR A 145 -1.34 5.52 -24.30
CA THR A 145 -1.32 5.28 -25.75
C THR A 145 -1.28 6.59 -26.54
N ASP A 146 -2.09 7.57 -26.15
CA ASP A 146 -2.33 8.81 -26.91
C ASP A 146 -2.18 10.09 -26.07
N GLY A 147 -1.94 9.96 -24.76
CA GLY A 147 -1.79 11.11 -23.85
C GLY A 147 -3.11 11.82 -23.53
N THR A 148 -4.25 11.31 -23.99
CA THR A 148 -5.56 11.94 -23.74
C THR A 148 -5.87 11.92 -22.24
N GLU A 149 -6.33 13.06 -21.71
CA GLU A 149 -6.73 13.19 -20.31
C GLU A 149 -8.24 13.17 -20.11
N VAL A 150 -8.70 12.37 -19.16
CA VAL A 150 -10.10 12.28 -18.74
C VAL A 150 -10.21 12.51 -17.23
N ARG A 151 -11.06 13.46 -16.82
CA ARG A 151 -11.28 13.80 -15.41
C ARG A 151 -12.38 12.91 -14.83
N SER A 152 -12.19 12.42 -13.60
CA SER A 152 -13.29 11.82 -12.84
C SER A 152 -14.36 12.87 -12.50
N SER A 153 -15.61 12.54 -12.76
CA SER A 153 -16.75 13.42 -12.55
C SER A 153 -17.48 13.18 -11.22
N LEU A 154 -17.36 11.97 -10.65
CA LEU A 154 -18.07 11.59 -9.42
C LEU A 154 -17.10 11.27 -8.29
N TYR A 155 -17.23 12.02 -7.19
CA TYR A 155 -16.42 11.87 -5.99
C TYR A 155 -17.31 11.54 -4.80
N ILE A 156 -17.13 10.34 -4.24
CA ILE A 156 -17.81 9.89 -3.03
C ILE A 156 -17.19 10.59 -1.81
N GLU A 157 -15.87 10.54 -1.68
CA GLU A 157 -15.12 11.11 -0.56
C GLU A 157 -13.90 11.89 -1.06
N VAL A 158 -13.62 13.05 -0.46
CA VAL A 158 -12.39 13.83 -0.71
C VAL A 158 -11.92 14.40 0.64
N THR A 159 -10.85 13.84 1.17
CA THR A 159 -10.18 14.29 2.40
C THR A 159 -8.71 14.62 2.12
N ASN A 160 -7.93 14.96 3.14
CA ASN A 160 -6.51 15.23 2.96
C ASN A 160 -5.70 13.97 2.62
N GLY A 161 -6.13 12.81 3.14
CA GLY A 161 -5.37 11.56 2.98
C GLY A 161 -6.06 10.46 2.18
N ASN A 162 -7.30 10.71 1.74
CA ASN A 162 -8.12 9.69 1.08
C ASN A 162 -9.10 10.35 0.10
N VAL A 163 -9.20 9.77 -1.10
CA VAL A 163 -10.17 10.14 -2.13
C VAL A 163 -10.84 8.87 -2.63
N ILE A 164 -12.17 8.82 -2.57
CA ILE A 164 -12.98 7.75 -3.17
C ILE A 164 -13.78 8.37 -4.31
N PHE A 165 -13.61 7.83 -5.51
CA PHE A 165 -14.17 8.39 -6.73
C PHE A 165 -14.56 7.29 -7.72
N MET A 166 -15.37 7.64 -8.72
CA MET A 166 -15.68 6.72 -9.81
C MET A 166 -14.68 6.90 -10.94
N VAL A 167 -14.13 5.78 -11.39
CA VAL A 167 -13.36 5.74 -12.63
C VAL A 167 -14.30 6.04 -13.81
N PRO A 168 -13.92 6.95 -14.74
CA PRO A 168 -14.69 7.16 -15.96
C PRO A 168 -14.89 5.85 -16.74
N SER A 169 -16.11 5.62 -17.24
CA SER A 169 -16.50 4.39 -17.94
C SER A 169 -15.88 4.21 -19.31
N GLU A 170 -15.42 5.30 -19.90
CA GLU A 170 -14.85 5.41 -21.24
C GLU A 170 -13.34 5.10 -21.28
N LEU A 171 -12.69 4.90 -20.14
CA LEU A 171 -11.27 4.60 -20.10
C LEU A 171 -10.99 3.21 -20.67
N ALA A 172 -9.93 3.11 -21.47
CA ALA A 172 -9.46 1.86 -22.03
C ALA A 172 -7.93 1.79 -22.04
N GLY A 173 -7.37 0.63 -21.74
CA GLY A 173 -5.93 0.38 -21.74
C GLY A 173 -5.20 1.06 -20.58
N ASP A 174 -3.87 1.06 -20.63
CA ASP A 174 -3.04 1.52 -19.53
C ASP A 174 -3.14 3.04 -19.29
N GLN A 175 -3.28 3.44 -18.01
CA GLN A 175 -3.46 4.84 -17.61
C GLN A 175 -2.41 5.30 -16.60
N LYS A 176 -2.05 6.58 -16.66
CA LYS A 176 -1.43 7.30 -15.54
C LYS A 176 -2.48 8.06 -14.77
N LEU A 177 -2.43 7.95 -13.43
CA LEU A 177 -3.28 8.72 -12.55
C LEU A 177 -2.64 10.04 -12.19
N ILE A 178 -3.43 11.11 -12.14
CA ILE A 178 -2.97 12.46 -11.88
C ILE A 178 -3.89 13.11 -10.86
N VAL A 179 -3.31 13.72 -9.84
CA VAL A 179 -4.03 14.52 -8.85
C VAL A 179 -3.65 15.99 -9.04
N ARG A 180 -4.65 16.86 -9.19
CA ARG A 180 -4.46 18.32 -9.26
C ARG A 180 -5.12 19.01 -8.08
N VAL A 181 -4.35 19.80 -7.33
CA VAL A 181 -4.83 20.54 -6.14
C VAL A 181 -4.35 21.98 -6.22
N LYS A 182 -5.20 22.94 -5.81
CA LYS A 182 -4.79 24.34 -5.67
C LYS A 182 -4.31 24.66 -4.26
N TYR A 183 -3.11 25.24 -4.18
CA TYR A 183 -2.58 25.86 -2.96
C TYR A 183 -2.66 27.38 -3.12
N GLY A 184 -3.71 27.98 -2.58
CA GLY A 184 -4.06 29.37 -2.85
C GLY A 184 -4.46 29.56 -4.32
N LYS A 185 -3.63 30.27 -5.11
CA LYS A 185 -3.85 30.47 -6.55
C LYS A 185 -3.03 29.54 -7.43
N GLN A 186 -2.12 28.78 -6.86
CA GLN A 186 -1.21 27.92 -7.62
C GLN A 186 -1.80 26.52 -7.75
N LEU A 187 -2.01 26.09 -8.99
CA LEU A 187 -2.34 24.70 -9.29
C LEU A 187 -1.05 23.88 -9.21
N ARG A 188 -1.10 22.77 -8.47
CA ARG A 188 -0.02 21.79 -8.39
C ARG A 188 -0.55 20.43 -8.81
N GLU A 189 0.31 19.66 -9.45
CA GLU A 189 0.00 18.38 -10.03
C GLU A 189 0.99 17.34 -9.53
N THR A 190 0.49 16.14 -9.25
CA THR A 190 1.29 14.95 -9.04
C THR A 190 0.79 13.85 -9.96
N VAL A 191 1.73 13.29 -10.73
CA VAL A 191 1.51 12.12 -11.58
C VAL A 191 1.94 10.89 -10.80
N TYR A 192 1.05 9.91 -10.69
CA TYR A 192 1.39 8.64 -10.05
C TYR A 192 2.44 7.93 -10.89
N ASN A 193 3.53 7.52 -10.23
CA ASN A 193 4.67 6.90 -10.91
C ASN A 193 4.32 5.52 -11.49
N ILE A 194 3.32 4.84 -10.94
CA ILE A 194 2.82 3.55 -11.43
C ILE A 194 1.85 3.75 -12.60
N THR A 195 1.99 2.89 -13.61
CA THR A 195 0.99 2.74 -14.68
C THR A 195 -0.10 1.80 -14.20
N LEU A 196 -1.35 2.24 -14.29
CA LEU A 196 -2.53 1.47 -13.89
C LEU A 196 -3.04 0.65 -15.08
N PRO A 197 -2.89 -0.69 -15.08
CA PRO A 197 -3.54 -1.52 -16.07
C PRO A 197 -5.04 -1.63 -15.78
N GLN A 198 -5.80 -1.83 -16.87
CA GLN A 198 -7.22 -2.10 -16.80
C GLN A 198 -7.50 -3.54 -16.38
N GLU A 199 -8.45 -3.73 -15.46
CA GLU A 199 -9.03 -5.03 -15.06
C GLU A 199 -10.54 -5.09 -15.30
#